data_AF-A0A6V7H0N2-F1
#
_entry.id   AF-A0A6V7H0N2-F1
#
_cell.length_a   1.000
_cell.length_b   1.000
_cell.length_c   1.000
_cell.angle_alpha   90.00
_cell.angle_beta   90.00
_cell.angle_gamma   90.00
#
_symmetry.space_group_name_H-M   'P 1'
#
loop_
_entity.id
_entity.type
_entity.pdbx_description
1 polymer ?
#
loop_
_entity_poly.entity_id
_entity_poly.type
_entity_poly.pdbx_seq_one_letter_code
_entity_poly.pdbx_strand_id
1 'polypeptide(L)'
;CKEPGRYLKELPPTAVIICFHNEAWSVLLRTVHSVLDRSPEHLIQEIILVDDFSDMPHLQRQLEDYMMNYPKVQIIRAQKREGLIRARLLGAAAAKAPVLTYLDSHCECTEGWLEPLLDRIARDPTTVVCPVIDVIDDTTLEYHWKDSGGVNVGGFDWNLQVSRNSFPAVISRKLYAMPLWRSAIGNRQSANRRFNWHAVPEREKKRHKNSAEPVWSPTMAGGLFSIDRAFFERLGTYDSGFDIWGGENLELSFKTWMCGGTLEIVPCSHVGHIFRKRSPYKWRSGVNVLKRNSIRLSEVWLDEYAKYYYQRIGHDKGKYGDVSERKALRKKLGCKSFKWYLDNVYPELFIPGEAVASGEVRNLGEGGNTCLDSPARKADLHKPAGLYPCHRQGGNQIRHLVSSICIDSPGKPEDLHQPVGLYPCHRQGGNQVHDRTRYVNI
;
A
#
# COMPACT_ATOMS: atom_id res chain seq x y z
N CYS A 1 -2.28 19.07 17.11
CA CYS A 1 -3.16 17.95 17.49
C CYS A 1 -3.85 18.15 18.82
N LYS A 2 -3.12 18.47 19.91
CA LYS A 2 -3.68 18.65 21.27
C LYS A 2 -4.40 19.98 21.54
N GLU A 3 -4.74 20.73 20.49
CA GLU A 3 -5.39 22.03 20.65
C GLU A 3 -6.87 21.83 21.02
N PRO A 4 -7.39 22.50 22.06
CA PRO A 4 -8.78 22.32 22.48
C PRO A 4 -9.75 22.84 21.42
N GLY A 5 -10.92 22.18 21.29
CA GLY A 5 -11.96 22.60 20.35
C GLY A 5 -11.67 22.34 18.87
N ARG A 6 -10.63 21.56 18.54
CA ARG A 6 -10.27 21.22 17.16
C ARG A 6 -11.33 20.37 16.45
N TYR A 7 -12.02 19.50 17.18
CA TYR A 7 -12.99 18.54 16.63
C TYR A 7 -14.44 18.97 16.92
N LEU A 8 -15.37 18.45 16.12
CA LEU A 8 -16.81 18.61 16.37
C LEU A 8 -17.18 18.03 17.75
N LYS A 9 -18.16 18.66 18.40
CA LYS A 9 -18.63 18.24 19.73
C LYS A 9 -19.37 16.90 19.69
N GLU A 10 -20.14 16.68 18.64
CA GLU A 10 -20.89 15.45 18.40
C GLU A 10 -20.20 14.68 17.28
N LEU A 11 -19.71 13.49 17.61
CA LEU A 11 -19.05 12.59 16.67
C LEU A 11 -19.87 11.31 16.53
N PRO A 12 -19.94 10.72 15.32
CA PRO A 12 -20.68 9.50 15.10
C PRO A 12 -20.01 8.32 15.83
N PRO A 13 -20.77 7.42 16.47
CA PRO A 13 -20.19 6.23 17.08
C PRO A 13 -19.67 5.26 16.00
N THR A 14 -18.70 4.43 16.37
CA THR A 14 -18.07 3.46 15.47
C THR A 14 -18.20 2.03 15.99
N ALA A 15 -18.23 1.09 15.04
CA ALA A 15 -17.94 -0.32 15.27
C ALA A 15 -16.46 -0.56 14.94
N VAL A 16 -15.68 -1.05 15.91
CA VAL A 16 -14.27 -1.39 15.68
C VAL A 16 -14.19 -2.86 15.29
N ILE A 17 -13.78 -3.15 14.06
CA ILE A 17 -13.71 -4.51 13.52
C ILE A 17 -12.26 -4.98 13.50
N ILE A 18 -11.99 -6.07 14.21
CA ILE A 18 -10.67 -6.70 14.31
C ILE A 18 -10.76 -8.13 13.79
N CYS A 19 -10.23 -8.36 12.59
CA CYS A 19 -10.14 -9.70 12.03
C CYS A 19 -8.86 -10.37 12.52
N PHE A 20 -8.95 -11.64 12.92
CA PHE A 20 -7.79 -12.40 13.37
C PHE A 20 -7.85 -13.84 12.88
N HIS A 21 -6.67 -14.43 12.73
CA HIS A 21 -6.51 -15.87 12.54
C HIS A 21 -5.22 -16.28 13.25
N ASN A 22 -5.30 -17.25 14.16
CA ASN A 22 -4.14 -17.78 14.88
C ASN A 22 -3.24 -16.69 15.48
N GLU A 23 -3.87 -15.67 16.05
CA GLU A 23 -3.18 -14.57 16.70
C GLU A 23 -2.66 -14.96 18.09
N ALA A 24 -1.52 -14.39 18.49
CA ALA A 24 -1.02 -14.57 19.85
C ALA A 24 -1.97 -13.94 20.87
N TRP A 25 -2.29 -14.68 21.95
CA TRP A 25 -3.23 -14.28 23.00
C TRP A 25 -2.96 -12.86 23.51
N SER A 26 -1.74 -12.59 23.99
CA SER A 26 -1.37 -11.30 24.57
C SER A 26 -1.49 -10.14 23.58
N VAL A 27 -1.20 -10.38 22.30
CA VAL A 27 -1.21 -9.36 21.25
C VAL A 27 -2.64 -9.00 20.83
N LEU A 28 -3.49 -10.01 20.65
CA LEU A 28 -4.92 -9.82 20.37
C LEU A 28 -5.58 -9.04 21.51
N LEU A 29 -5.39 -9.50 22.75
CA LEU A 29 -5.97 -8.85 23.92
C LEU A 29 -5.46 -7.42 24.08
N ARG A 30 -4.16 -7.17 23.86
CA ARG A 30 -3.60 -5.81 23.94
C ARG A 30 -4.22 -4.88 22.91
N THR A 31 -4.51 -5.37 21.70
CA THR A 31 -5.24 -4.60 20.69
C THR A 31 -6.62 -4.19 21.22
N VAL A 32 -7.40 -5.15 21.72
CA VAL A 32 -8.75 -4.91 22.27
C VAL A 32 -8.72 -3.93 23.44
N HIS A 33 -7.82 -4.16 24.41
CA HIS A 33 -7.65 -3.27 25.56
C HIS A 33 -7.20 -1.87 25.17
N SER A 34 -6.29 -1.73 24.21
CA SER A 34 -5.89 -0.40 23.74
C SER A 34 -7.05 0.40 23.15
N VAL A 35 -8.02 -0.27 22.50
CA VAL A 35 -9.23 0.37 21.99
C VAL A 35 -10.15 0.77 23.14
N LEU A 36 -10.40 -0.13 24.10
CA LEU A 36 -11.27 0.14 25.25
C LEU A 36 -10.72 1.26 26.14
N ASP A 37 -9.42 1.24 26.43
CA ASP A 37 -8.77 2.14 27.39
C ASP A 37 -8.50 3.55 26.82
N ARG A 38 -8.34 3.67 25.50
CA ARG A 38 -7.89 4.92 24.84
C ARG A 38 -8.90 5.51 23.87
N SER A 39 -10.15 5.06 23.93
CA SER A 39 -11.25 5.62 23.14
C SER A 39 -12.35 6.14 24.07
N PRO A 40 -12.95 7.31 23.79
CA PRO A 40 -14.10 7.77 24.56
C PRO A 40 -15.24 6.75 24.50
N GLU A 41 -15.76 6.36 25.67
CA GLU A 41 -16.71 5.24 25.78
C GLU A 41 -17.95 5.42 24.88
N HIS A 42 -18.49 6.63 24.80
CA HIS A 42 -19.67 6.94 24.00
C HIS A 42 -19.45 6.83 22.47
N LEU A 43 -18.20 6.84 22.01
CA LEU A 43 -17.86 6.68 20.58
C LEU A 43 -17.69 5.22 20.18
N ILE A 44 -17.44 4.32 21.13
CA ILE A 44 -17.38 2.89 20.87
C ILE A 44 -18.78 2.29 21.08
N GLN A 45 -19.46 2.00 19.98
CA GLN A 45 -20.74 1.29 20.02
C GLN A 45 -20.53 -0.21 20.21
N GLU A 46 -19.59 -0.79 19.46
CA GLU A 46 -19.25 -2.21 19.55
C GLU A 46 -17.84 -2.49 19.02
N ILE A 47 -17.21 -3.55 19.53
CA ILE A 47 -15.95 -4.11 19.05
C ILE A 47 -16.26 -5.52 18.53
N ILE A 48 -15.98 -5.77 17.25
CA ILE A 48 -16.30 -7.02 16.55
C ILE A 48 -15.01 -7.77 16.27
N LEU A 49 -14.77 -8.83 17.04
CA LEU A 49 -13.67 -9.76 16.82
C LEU A 49 -14.12 -10.82 15.81
N VAL A 50 -13.53 -10.83 14.62
CA VAL A 50 -13.86 -11.81 13.58
C VAL A 50 -12.77 -12.87 13.53
N ASP A 51 -13.08 -14.05 14.04
CA ASP A 51 -12.23 -15.24 13.95
C ASP A 51 -12.36 -15.87 12.56
N ASP A 52 -11.32 -15.71 11.73
CA ASP A 52 -11.21 -16.32 10.41
C ASP A 52 -10.69 -17.77 10.53
N PHE A 53 -11.45 -18.61 11.24
CA PHE A 53 -11.23 -20.05 11.38
C PHE A 53 -9.87 -20.42 12.01
N SER A 54 -9.59 -19.86 13.20
CA SER A 54 -8.39 -20.20 13.99
C SER A 54 -8.45 -21.63 14.54
N ASP A 55 -7.30 -22.27 14.68
CA ASP A 55 -7.15 -23.62 15.26
C ASP A 55 -6.42 -23.63 16.62
N MET A 56 -5.92 -22.47 17.07
CA MET A 56 -5.27 -22.35 18.38
C MET A 56 -6.27 -22.47 19.54
N PRO A 57 -6.04 -23.35 20.54
CA PRO A 57 -6.99 -23.58 21.64
C PRO A 57 -7.37 -22.32 22.43
N HIS A 58 -6.41 -21.40 22.66
CA HIS A 58 -6.66 -20.17 23.41
C HIS A 58 -7.61 -19.20 22.70
N LEU A 59 -7.84 -19.35 21.39
CA LEU A 59 -8.77 -18.51 20.63
C LEU A 59 -10.19 -19.05 20.57
N GLN A 60 -10.43 -20.22 21.17
CA GLN A 60 -11.75 -20.87 21.22
C GLN A 60 -12.49 -20.43 22.48
N ARG A 61 -12.90 -21.39 23.32
CA ARG A 61 -13.67 -21.15 24.55
C ARG A 61 -12.99 -20.19 25.52
N GLN A 62 -11.66 -20.25 25.66
CA GLN A 62 -10.94 -19.35 26.56
C GLN A 62 -11.13 -17.87 26.18
N LEU A 63 -11.15 -17.55 24.88
CA LEU A 63 -11.37 -16.18 24.41
C LEU A 63 -12.81 -15.73 24.66
N GLU A 64 -13.78 -16.62 24.44
CA GLU A 64 -15.20 -16.36 24.76
C GLU A 64 -15.36 -16.05 26.25
N ASP A 65 -14.85 -16.94 27.11
CA ASP A 65 -14.95 -16.81 28.55
C ASP A 65 -14.31 -15.50 29.06
N TYR A 66 -13.17 -15.10 28.47
CA TYR A 66 -12.51 -13.84 28.81
C TYR A 66 -13.33 -12.62 28.37
N MET A 67 -13.84 -12.63 27.14
CA MET A 67 -14.55 -11.49 26.54
C MET A 67 -15.97 -11.31 27.07
N MET A 68 -16.56 -12.31 27.75
CA MET A 68 -17.85 -12.15 28.46
C MET A 68 -17.86 -10.99 29.46
N ASN A 69 -16.70 -10.60 30.00
CA ASN A 69 -16.58 -9.47 30.93
C ASN A 69 -16.65 -8.09 30.25
N TYR A 70 -16.66 -8.02 28.92
CA TYR A 70 -16.62 -6.78 28.14
C TYR A 70 -17.85 -6.71 27.22
N PRO A 71 -18.98 -6.13 27.67
CA PRO A 71 -20.27 -6.22 26.98
C PRO A 71 -20.30 -5.57 25.60
N LYS A 72 -19.34 -4.68 25.30
CA LYS A 72 -19.18 -4.08 23.96
C LYS A 72 -18.43 -4.97 22.98
N VAL A 73 -17.81 -6.06 23.44
CA VAL A 73 -17.01 -6.97 22.62
C VAL A 73 -17.87 -8.16 22.19
N GLN A 74 -17.97 -8.39 20.89
CA GLN A 74 -18.63 -9.56 20.32
C GLN A 74 -17.66 -10.35 19.45
N ILE A 75 -17.77 -11.67 19.48
CA ILE A 75 -16.95 -12.59 18.69
C ILE A 75 -17.81 -13.22 17.60
N ILE A 76 -17.35 -13.15 16.36
CA ILE A 76 -17.96 -13.78 15.19
C ILE A 76 -16.98 -14.81 14.65
N ARG A 77 -17.44 -16.05 14.45
CA ARG A 77 -16.60 -17.14 13.94
C ARG A 77 -16.98 -17.52 12.52
N ALA A 78 -16.01 -17.49 11.61
CA ALA A 78 -16.18 -18.01 10.26
C ALA A 78 -16.26 -19.55 10.29
N GLN A 79 -17.12 -20.13 9.45
CA GLN A 79 -17.32 -21.59 9.36
C GLN A 79 -16.19 -22.32 8.62
N LYS A 80 -15.39 -21.57 7.86
CA LYS A 80 -14.22 -22.04 7.12
C LYS A 80 -13.23 -20.89 6.99
N ARG A 81 -12.00 -21.18 6.54
CA ARG A 81 -11.02 -20.13 6.26
C ARG A 81 -11.44 -19.30 5.05
N GLU A 82 -11.96 -18.11 5.29
CA GLU A 82 -12.45 -17.18 4.28
C GLU A 82 -11.35 -16.22 3.80
N GLY A 83 -10.42 -15.88 4.69
CA GLY A 83 -9.37 -14.90 4.44
C GLY A 83 -9.75 -13.49 4.84
N LEU A 84 -8.75 -12.60 4.96
CA LEU A 84 -8.88 -11.26 5.54
C LEU A 84 -10.02 -10.45 4.93
N ILE A 85 -10.11 -10.44 3.59
CA ILE A 85 -11.07 -9.60 2.87
C ILE A 85 -12.52 -9.98 3.22
N ARG A 86 -12.82 -11.28 3.22
CA ARG A 86 -14.16 -11.79 3.54
C ARG A 86 -14.43 -11.77 5.03
N ALA A 87 -13.44 -11.99 5.88
CA ALA A 87 -13.57 -11.79 7.32
C ALA A 87 -13.97 -10.33 7.64
N ARG A 88 -13.39 -9.34 6.95
CA ARG A 88 -13.79 -7.93 7.08
C ARG A 88 -15.23 -7.68 6.63
N LEU A 89 -15.69 -8.37 5.60
CA LEU A 89 -17.09 -8.30 5.14
C LEU A 89 -18.05 -8.95 6.16
N LEU A 90 -17.66 -10.05 6.81
CA LEU A 90 -18.45 -10.65 7.90
C LEU A 90 -18.59 -9.67 9.07
N GLY A 91 -17.50 -9.01 9.47
CA GLY A 91 -17.54 -7.96 10.49
C GLY A 91 -18.40 -6.77 10.09
N ALA A 92 -18.29 -6.31 8.84
CA ALA A 92 -19.10 -5.21 8.31
C ALA A 92 -20.60 -5.53 8.34
N ALA A 93 -20.97 -6.75 7.96
CA ALA A 93 -22.36 -7.19 7.90
C ALA A 93 -23.01 -7.30 9.29
N ALA A 94 -22.21 -7.55 10.33
CA ALA A 94 -22.70 -7.62 11.71
C ALA A 94 -22.71 -6.27 12.42
N ALA A 95 -21.95 -5.28 11.93
CA ALA A 95 -21.86 -3.96 12.52
C ALA A 95 -23.18 -3.17 12.39
N LYS A 96 -23.55 -2.50 13.48
CA LYS A 96 -24.75 -1.67 13.61
C LYS A 96 -24.40 -0.19 13.62
N ALA A 97 -23.18 0.16 14.02
CA ALA A 97 -22.71 1.54 14.07
C ALA A 97 -22.71 2.22 12.68
N PRO A 98 -22.84 3.56 12.62
CA PRO A 98 -22.77 4.31 11.38
C PRO A 98 -21.36 4.36 10.79
N VAL A 99 -20.31 4.27 11.61
CA VAL A 99 -18.91 4.23 11.14
C VAL A 99 -18.30 2.85 11.39
N LEU A 100 -17.56 2.34 10.41
CA LEU A 100 -16.74 1.14 10.52
C LEU A 100 -15.29 1.55 10.69
N THR A 101 -14.64 1.10 11.75
CA THR A 101 -13.19 1.31 11.98
C THR A 101 -12.49 -0.04 11.99
N TYR A 102 -11.67 -0.30 10.98
CA TYR A 102 -10.90 -1.53 10.88
C TYR A 102 -9.55 -1.38 11.57
N LEU A 103 -9.16 -2.39 12.34
CA LEU A 103 -7.83 -2.55 12.91
C LEU A 103 -7.33 -3.98 12.67
N ASP A 104 -6.02 -4.13 12.49
CA ASP A 104 -5.40 -5.47 12.51
C ASP A 104 -5.28 -5.96 13.96
N SER A 105 -5.22 -7.28 14.17
CA SER A 105 -5.23 -7.93 15.48
C SER A 105 -3.94 -7.79 16.32
N HIS A 106 -3.02 -6.95 15.87
CA HIS A 106 -1.72 -6.70 16.47
C HIS A 106 -1.35 -5.22 16.40
N CYS A 107 -2.25 -4.41 16.96
CA CYS A 107 -2.13 -2.96 17.00
C CYS A 107 -2.17 -2.43 18.45
N GLU A 108 -1.68 -1.21 18.65
CA GLU A 108 -1.86 -0.46 19.90
C GLU A 108 -2.26 0.99 19.57
N CYS A 109 -3.47 1.39 19.96
CA CYS A 109 -4.00 2.73 19.70
C CYS A 109 -3.37 3.76 20.64
N THR A 110 -3.15 5.01 20.19
CA THR A 110 -2.66 6.10 21.08
C THR A 110 -3.81 6.86 21.74
N GLU A 111 -3.53 7.68 22.74
CA GLU A 111 -4.54 8.59 23.29
C GLU A 111 -5.01 9.61 22.24
N GLY A 112 -6.32 9.78 22.09
CA GLY A 112 -6.90 10.71 21.13
C GLY A 112 -6.80 10.23 19.67
N TRP A 113 -6.63 8.93 19.44
CA TRP A 113 -6.51 8.37 18.09
C TRP A 113 -7.84 8.38 17.32
N LEU A 114 -8.98 8.31 17.99
CA LEU A 114 -10.26 8.00 17.34
C LEU A 114 -11.00 9.25 16.87
N GLU A 115 -11.08 10.26 17.73
CA GLU A 115 -11.78 11.53 17.49
C GLU A 115 -11.34 12.23 16.20
N PRO A 116 -10.03 12.31 15.86
CA PRO A 116 -9.59 12.91 14.61
C PRO A 116 -10.10 12.15 13.38
N LEU A 117 -10.30 10.83 13.46
CA LEU A 117 -10.83 10.02 12.36
C LEU A 117 -12.33 10.28 12.20
N LEU A 118 -13.08 10.21 13.30
CA LEU A 118 -14.53 10.38 13.29
C LEU A 118 -14.95 11.82 12.92
N ASP A 119 -14.17 12.84 13.32
CA ASP A 119 -14.41 14.24 12.93
C ASP A 119 -14.40 14.43 11.41
N ARG A 120 -13.48 13.75 10.71
CA ARG A 120 -13.39 13.84 9.25
C ARG A 120 -14.60 13.23 8.56
N ILE A 121 -15.02 12.04 9.02
CA ILE A 121 -16.21 11.38 8.49
C ILE A 121 -17.49 12.16 8.82
N ALA A 122 -17.58 12.74 10.02
CA ALA A 122 -18.71 13.58 10.42
C ALA A 122 -18.87 14.82 9.53
N ARG A 123 -17.75 15.40 9.06
CA ARG A 123 -17.76 16.56 8.15
C ARG A 123 -18.05 16.18 6.71
N ASP A 124 -17.56 15.03 6.26
CA ASP A 124 -17.82 14.49 4.93
C ASP A 124 -17.87 12.95 4.98
N PRO A 125 -19.08 12.35 4.92
CA PRO A 125 -19.26 10.89 5.03
C PRO A 125 -18.73 10.13 3.82
N THR A 126 -18.26 10.83 2.77
CA THR A 126 -17.61 10.22 1.61
C THR A 126 -16.08 10.14 1.75
N THR A 127 -15.56 10.55 2.90
CA THR A 127 -14.12 10.48 3.23
C THR A 127 -13.79 9.15 3.89
N VAL A 128 -12.80 8.45 3.35
CA VAL A 128 -12.13 7.31 4.01
C VAL A 128 -10.88 7.84 4.69
N VAL A 129 -10.71 7.54 5.97
CA VAL A 129 -9.63 8.12 6.78
C VAL A 129 -8.75 7.02 7.36
N CYS A 130 -7.45 7.23 7.33
CA CYS A 130 -6.45 6.33 7.89
C CYS A 130 -5.70 7.03 9.03
N PRO A 131 -5.41 6.33 10.14
CA PRO A 131 -4.43 6.81 11.09
C PRO A 131 -3.03 6.79 10.48
N VAL A 132 -2.10 7.54 11.07
CA VAL A 132 -0.67 7.27 10.91
C VAL A 132 -0.37 5.91 11.54
N ILE A 133 0.20 5.01 10.73
CA ILE A 133 0.57 3.67 11.19
C ILE A 133 2.02 3.71 11.66
N ASP A 134 2.18 3.68 12.98
CA ASP A 134 3.48 3.63 13.65
C ASP A 134 3.99 2.19 13.75
N VAL A 135 5.28 2.03 14.04
CA VAL A 135 5.93 0.70 14.07
C VAL A 135 6.07 0.26 15.51
N ILE A 136 5.52 -0.91 15.84
CA ILE A 136 5.86 -1.64 17.06
C ILE A 136 6.88 -2.71 16.68
N ASP A 137 8.05 -2.71 17.32
CA ASP A 137 9.10 -3.70 17.04
C ASP A 137 8.62 -5.11 17.40
N ASP A 138 8.83 -6.07 16.50
CA ASP A 138 8.33 -7.45 16.67
C ASP A 138 9.08 -8.26 17.73
N THR A 139 10.20 -7.74 18.22
CA THR A 139 11.10 -8.40 19.18
C THR A 139 11.09 -7.70 20.53
N THR A 140 11.23 -6.36 20.55
CA THR A 140 11.31 -5.57 21.79
C THR A 140 9.96 -5.02 22.23
N LEU A 141 8.96 -4.99 21.34
CA LEU A 141 7.68 -4.28 21.51
C LEU A 141 7.84 -2.77 21.73
N GLU A 142 8.98 -2.19 21.38
CA GLU A 142 9.18 -0.74 21.42
C GLU A 142 8.28 -0.04 20.39
N TYR A 143 7.63 1.04 20.81
CA TYR A 143 6.75 1.85 19.97
C TYR A 143 7.52 2.99 19.29
N HIS A 144 7.74 2.88 17.99
CA HIS A 144 8.39 3.90 17.19
C HIS A 144 7.35 4.75 16.45
N TRP A 145 7.22 5.99 16.88
CA TRP A 145 6.29 6.98 16.31
C TRP A 145 7.01 8.02 15.46
N LYS A 146 6.25 8.69 14.60
CA LYS A 146 6.71 9.87 13.84
C LYS A 146 5.87 11.09 14.20
N ASP A 147 6.48 12.27 14.23
CA ASP A 147 5.71 13.50 14.41
C ASP A 147 4.84 13.83 13.19
N SER A 148 3.93 14.80 13.37
CA SER A 148 3.03 15.26 12.30
C SER A 148 3.75 15.83 11.07
N GLY A 149 5.02 16.24 11.18
CA GLY A 149 5.83 16.71 10.06
C GLY A 149 6.42 15.57 9.22
N GLY A 150 6.53 14.36 9.80
CA GLY A 150 7.06 13.16 9.17
C GLY A 150 6.02 12.21 8.56
N VAL A 151 4.77 12.68 8.40
CA VAL A 151 3.67 11.90 7.81
C VAL A 151 4.01 11.50 6.39
N ASN A 152 3.56 10.31 6.01
CA ASN A 152 3.75 9.79 4.67
C ASN A 152 2.42 9.30 4.11
N VAL A 153 2.31 9.28 2.80
CA VAL A 153 1.15 8.84 2.04
C VAL A 153 1.39 7.50 1.35
N GLY A 154 0.31 6.77 1.09
CA GLY A 154 0.35 5.53 0.34
C GLY A 154 0.51 5.78 -1.16
N GLY A 155 1.23 4.88 -1.83
CA GLY A 155 1.38 4.86 -3.28
C GLY A 155 1.22 3.45 -3.84
N PHE A 156 1.52 3.28 -5.13
CA PHE A 156 1.70 1.96 -5.71
C PHE A 156 2.66 2.02 -6.90
N ASP A 157 3.25 0.88 -7.25
CA ASP A 157 3.99 0.71 -8.49
C ASP A 157 3.16 -0.06 -9.53
N TRP A 158 3.65 -0.16 -10.76
CA TRP A 158 2.97 -0.92 -11.82
C TRP A 158 3.03 -2.45 -11.63
N ASN A 159 3.57 -2.97 -10.51
CA ASN A 159 3.31 -4.35 -10.07
C ASN A 159 2.02 -4.45 -9.24
N LEU A 160 1.33 -3.33 -9.02
CA LEU A 160 0.17 -3.21 -8.12
C LEU A 160 0.50 -3.65 -6.70
N GLN A 161 1.73 -3.36 -6.29
CA GLN A 161 2.16 -3.46 -4.90
C GLN A 161 2.19 -2.04 -4.34
N VAL A 162 1.79 -1.87 -3.08
CA VAL A 162 2.01 -0.58 -2.43
C VAL A 162 3.51 -0.35 -2.32
N SER A 163 3.93 0.75 -2.95
CA SER A 163 5.18 0.84 -3.66
C SER A 163 6.36 0.78 -2.73
N ARG A 164 7.21 -0.23 -2.94
CA ARG A 164 8.60 -0.23 -2.54
C ARG A 164 9.36 0.95 -3.15
N ASN A 165 9.48 2.03 -2.38
CA ASN A 165 10.48 3.12 -2.37
C ASN A 165 9.92 4.52 -2.67
N SER A 166 10.52 5.52 -1.99
CA SER A 166 10.26 6.96 -2.06
C SER A 166 10.19 7.49 -3.49
N PHE A 167 9.15 8.26 -3.82
CA PHE A 167 9.09 8.97 -5.09
C PHE A 167 10.15 10.09 -5.13
N PRO A 168 10.79 10.31 -6.28
CA PRO A 168 11.55 11.52 -6.53
C PRO A 168 10.59 12.66 -6.89
N ALA A 169 10.88 13.85 -6.37
CA ALA A 169 10.18 15.08 -6.72
C ALA A 169 10.10 15.29 -8.24
N VAL A 170 8.91 15.64 -8.73
CA VAL A 170 8.69 16.10 -10.09
C VAL A 170 9.46 17.41 -10.28
N ILE A 171 10.58 17.36 -11.01
CA ILE A 171 11.20 18.58 -11.51
C ILE A 171 10.31 19.09 -12.64
N SER A 172 9.64 20.21 -12.37
CA SER A 172 9.00 21.06 -13.38
C SER A 172 9.94 21.22 -14.59
N ARG A 173 9.38 21.12 -15.81
CA ARG A 173 10.05 21.24 -17.12
C ARG A 173 10.80 22.57 -17.38
N LYS A 174 11.05 23.40 -16.37
CA LYS A 174 11.85 24.62 -16.46
C LYS A 174 12.83 24.66 -15.30
N LEU A 175 14.07 24.23 -15.53
CA LEU A 175 15.30 24.72 -14.90
C LEU A 175 16.46 23.82 -15.36
N TYR A 176 16.92 24.06 -16.59
CA TYR A 176 18.33 23.86 -16.89
C TYR A 176 19.09 25.08 -16.34
N ALA A 177 20.25 24.82 -15.73
CA ALA A 177 21.22 25.75 -15.15
C ALA A 177 21.02 26.11 -13.66
N MET A 178 21.75 25.40 -12.77
CA MET A 178 22.82 25.96 -11.93
C MET A 178 23.42 24.88 -11.01
N PRO A 179 24.75 24.86 -10.79
CA PRO A 179 25.41 23.93 -9.88
C PRO A 179 25.47 24.50 -8.46
N LEU A 180 25.27 23.63 -7.48
CA LEU A 180 25.72 23.65 -6.07
C LEU A 180 24.58 23.17 -5.18
N TRP A 181 24.73 21.99 -4.62
CA TRP A 181 24.47 21.67 -3.21
C TRP A 181 24.90 20.21 -2.98
N ARG A 182 26.06 20.05 -2.33
CA ARG A 182 26.50 18.80 -1.71
C ARG A 182 25.97 18.79 -0.27
N SER A 183 25.31 17.71 0.13
CA SER A 183 25.61 16.93 1.34
C SER A 183 24.39 16.12 1.78
N ALA A 184 24.69 15.01 2.46
CA ALA A 184 23.80 14.10 3.15
C ALA A 184 22.91 13.22 2.26
N ILE A 185 23.22 11.92 2.22
CA ILE A 185 22.47 10.87 2.93
C ILE A 185 23.25 9.57 2.74
N GLY A 186 23.98 9.17 3.78
CA GLY A 186 24.29 7.78 4.01
C GLY A 186 23.15 7.18 4.81
N ASN A 187 22.52 6.13 4.29
CA ASN A 187 21.96 5.07 5.14
C ASN A 187 21.66 3.84 4.29
N ARG A 188 22.42 2.78 4.55
CA ARG A 188 22.10 1.41 4.16
C ARG A 188 20.77 1.04 4.82
N GLN A 189 19.74 0.71 4.04
CA GLN A 189 18.58 -0.01 4.56
C GLN A 189 18.45 -1.37 3.88
N SER A 190 18.50 -2.39 4.73
CA SER A 190 18.28 -3.80 4.47
C SER A 190 16.88 -4.06 3.92
N ALA A 191 16.79 -5.00 2.98
CA ALA A 191 15.56 -5.41 2.32
C ALA A 191 14.56 -6.02 3.32
N ASN A 192 13.59 -5.21 3.75
CA ASN A 192 12.53 -5.62 4.66
C ASN A 192 11.16 -5.51 3.96
N ARG A 193 10.19 -6.39 4.30
CA ARG A 193 8.80 -6.38 3.77
C ARG A 193 7.99 -5.23 4.39
N ARG A 194 8.51 -4.01 4.31
CA ARG A 194 7.85 -2.81 4.81
C ARG A 194 6.91 -2.27 3.74
N PHE A 195 5.73 -1.84 4.18
CA PHE A 195 4.89 -0.93 3.42
C PHE A 195 5.70 0.35 3.20
N ASN A 196 5.96 0.69 1.94
CA ASN A 196 6.83 1.81 1.63
C ASN A 196 5.96 3.04 1.39
N TRP A 197 5.92 3.81 2.46
CA TRP A 197 5.35 5.13 2.60
C TRP A 197 6.10 6.17 1.75
N HIS A 198 5.39 7.13 1.18
CA HIS A 198 5.97 8.23 0.40
C HIS A 198 5.84 9.55 1.13
N ALA A 199 6.86 10.41 1.02
CA ALA A 199 6.76 11.76 1.53
C ALA A 199 5.55 12.48 0.91
N VAL A 200 4.87 13.31 1.71
CA VAL A 200 3.76 14.14 1.23
C VAL A 200 4.24 14.98 0.03
N PRO A 201 3.56 14.91 -1.13
CA PRO A 201 3.93 15.72 -2.29
C PRO A 201 3.88 17.21 -2.00
N GLU A 202 4.76 17.98 -2.65
CA GLU A 202 4.82 19.43 -2.46
C GLU A 202 3.51 20.14 -2.81
N ARG A 203 2.76 19.61 -3.79
CA ARG A 203 1.40 20.05 -4.14
C ARG A 203 0.47 20.00 -2.93
N GLU A 204 0.54 18.93 -2.17
CA GLU A 204 -0.32 18.70 -1.01
C GLU A 204 0.17 19.51 0.20
N LYS A 205 1.49 19.60 0.44
CA LYS A 205 2.05 20.45 1.49
C LYS A 205 1.59 21.91 1.38
N LYS A 206 1.55 22.45 0.15
CA LYS A 206 1.10 23.83 -0.13
C LYS A 206 -0.38 24.07 0.17
N ARG A 207 -1.19 23.02 0.28
CA ARG A 207 -2.61 23.12 0.63
C ARG A 207 -2.84 23.32 2.12
N HIS A 208 -1.85 22.98 2.95
CA HIS A 208 -1.96 23.00 4.39
C HIS A 208 -1.34 24.25 5.01
N LYS A 209 -1.94 24.74 6.10
CA LYS A 209 -1.38 25.83 6.91
C LYS A 209 -0.46 25.31 8.01
N ASN A 210 -0.66 24.07 8.44
CA ASN A 210 0.16 23.39 9.46
C ASN A 210 0.21 21.87 9.22
N SER A 211 1.15 21.20 9.86
CA SER A 211 1.41 19.75 9.70
C SER A 211 0.36 18.83 10.33
N ALA A 212 -0.57 19.36 11.13
CA ALA A 212 -1.59 18.57 11.81
C ALA A 212 -2.89 18.41 10.98
N GLU A 213 -2.93 18.96 9.77
CA GLU A 213 -4.06 18.84 8.86
C GLU A 213 -4.07 17.47 8.13
N PRO A 214 -5.24 16.85 7.90
CA PRO A 214 -5.36 15.62 7.13
C PRO A 214 -4.78 15.76 5.72
N VAL A 215 -4.04 14.74 5.29
CA VAL A 215 -3.30 14.74 4.02
C VAL A 215 -3.97 13.78 3.04
N TRP A 216 -4.21 14.22 1.81
CA TRP A 216 -4.72 13.32 0.77
C TRP A 216 -3.69 12.26 0.40
N SER A 217 -4.15 11.00 0.37
CA SER A 217 -3.32 9.85 0.08
C SER A 217 -3.83 9.13 -1.18
N PRO A 218 -3.00 8.92 -2.21
CA PRO A 218 -3.41 8.18 -3.39
C PRO A 218 -3.92 6.77 -3.07
N THR A 219 -3.27 6.09 -2.13
CA THR A 219 -3.67 4.76 -1.66
C THR A 219 -3.56 4.63 -0.15
N MET A 220 -4.08 3.53 0.40
CA MET A 220 -3.95 3.17 1.82
C MET A 220 -3.16 1.87 2.01
N ALA A 221 -2.68 1.66 3.24
CA ALA A 221 -2.17 0.35 3.66
C ALA A 221 -3.26 -0.71 3.68
N GLY A 222 -4.47 -0.32 4.08
CA GLY A 222 -5.65 -1.16 4.11
C GLY A 222 -5.83 -1.91 5.42
N GLY A 223 -4.80 -2.05 6.26
CA GLY A 223 -4.90 -2.62 7.61
C GLY A 223 -5.84 -1.84 8.52
N LEU A 224 -5.60 -0.53 8.59
CA LEU A 224 -6.22 0.38 9.55
C LEU A 224 -6.88 1.55 8.82
N PHE A 225 -8.20 1.72 8.97
CA PHE A 225 -8.95 2.84 8.41
C PHE A 225 -10.36 2.94 9.02
N SER A 226 -10.98 4.12 8.92
CA SER A 226 -12.39 4.34 9.23
C SER A 226 -13.17 4.80 7.99
N ILE A 227 -14.41 4.36 7.88
CA ILE A 227 -15.31 4.69 6.76
C ILE A 227 -16.77 4.73 7.23
N ASP A 228 -17.57 5.65 6.69
CA ASP A 228 -19.02 5.61 6.85
C ASP A 228 -19.60 4.31 6.26
N ARG A 229 -20.44 3.61 7.03
CA ARG A 229 -20.99 2.31 6.64
C ARG A 229 -21.85 2.40 5.38
N ALA A 230 -22.70 3.41 5.28
CA ALA A 230 -23.55 3.60 4.10
C ALA A 230 -22.71 3.94 2.86
N PHE A 231 -21.62 4.70 3.03
CA PHE A 231 -20.67 4.93 1.94
C PHE A 231 -19.94 3.65 1.53
N PHE A 232 -19.49 2.83 2.48
CA PHE A 232 -18.87 1.54 2.18
C PHE A 232 -19.80 0.61 1.40
N GLU A 233 -21.07 0.54 1.80
CA GLU A 233 -22.13 -0.20 1.09
C GLU A 233 -22.38 0.37 -0.31
N ARG A 234 -22.41 1.71 -0.46
CA ARG A 234 -22.56 2.40 -1.76
C ARG A 234 -21.41 2.06 -2.72
N LEU A 235 -20.19 1.95 -2.23
CA LEU A 235 -19.02 1.52 -3.01
C LEU A 235 -19.03 0.02 -3.37
N GLY A 236 -20.06 -0.72 -2.94
CA GLY A 236 -20.19 -2.17 -3.10
C GLY A 236 -19.14 -2.94 -2.30
N THR A 237 -18.79 -2.40 -1.12
CA THR A 237 -17.84 -2.95 -0.15
C THR A 237 -16.52 -3.38 -0.80
N TYR A 238 -15.94 -4.53 -0.42
CA TYR A 238 -14.82 -5.13 -1.13
C TYR A 238 -15.31 -6.03 -2.27
N ASP A 239 -14.47 -6.25 -3.28
CA ASP A 239 -14.72 -7.32 -4.25
C ASP A 239 -14.71 -8.70 -3.56
N SER A 240 -15.89 -9.30 -3.39
CA SER A 240 -16.08 -10.65 -2.81
C SER A 240 -15.36 -11.75 -3.60
N GLY A 241 -15.01 -11.49 -4.86
CA GLY A 241 -14.21 -12.36 -5.70
C GLY A 241 -12.70 -12.31 -5.43
N PHE A 242 -12.22 -11.35 -4.63
CA PHE A 242 -10.87 -11.38 -4.09
C PHE A 242 -10.72 -12.54 -3.10
N ASP A 243 -9.54 -13.14 -3.14
CA ASP A 243 -9.23 -14.29 -2.32
C ASP A 243 -8.14 -13.95 -1.31
N ILE A 244 -8.32 -14.41 -0.06
CA ILE A 244 -7.40 -14.27 1.09
C ILE A 244 -6.91 -12.85 1.38
N TRP A 245 -5.93 -12.36 0.62
CA TRP A 245 -5.20 -11.12 0.89
C TRP A 245 -4.57 -10.56 -0.39
N GLY A 246 -4.51 -9.23 -0.49
CA GLY A 246 -3.77 -8.48 -1.49
C GLY A 246 -4.69 -7.87 -2.54
N GLY A 247 -4.47 -6.58 -2.83
CA GLY A 247 -5.21 -5.81 -3.84
C GLY A 247 -6.44 -5.10 -3.30
N GLU A 248 -7.01 -5.52 -2.17
CA GLU A 248 -8.20 -4.91 -1.55
C GLU A 248 -7.99 -3.45 -1.16
N ASN A 249 -6.79 -3.15 -0.66
CA ASN A 249 -6.41 -1.81 -0.24
C ASN A 249 -6.32 -0.85 -1.44
N LEU A 250 -5.76 -1.29 -2.57
CA LEU A 250 -5.73 -0.52 -3.82
C LEU A 250 -7.12 -0.38 -4.42
N GLU A 251 -7.91 -1.46 -4.41
CA GLU A 251 -9.27 -1.46 -4.96
C GLU A 251 -10.16 -0.45 -4.24
N LEU A 252 -10.17 -0.47 -2.90
CA LEU A 252 -10.94 0.49 -2.12
C LEU A 252 -10.41 1.92 -2.28
N SER A 253 -9.09 2.11 -2.45
CA SER A 253 -8.50 3.42 -2.75
C SER A 253 -9.01 3.98 -4.08
N PHE A 254 -9.01 3.15 -5.14
CA PHE A 254 -9.49 3.56 -6.46
C PHE A 254 -10.99 3.82 -6.46
N LYS A 255 -11.78 2.94 -5.83
CA LYS A 255 -13.22 3.15 -5.61
C LYS A 255 -13.51 4.49 -4.96
N THR A 256 -12.83 4.77 -3.85
CA THR A 256 -13.04 5.99 -3.07
C THR A 256 -12.80 7.22 -3.93
N TRP A 257 -11.60 7.34 -4.51
CA TRP A 257 -11.24 8.50 -5.33
C TRP A 257 -12.07 8.63 -6.61
N MET A 258 -12.23 7.55 -7.35
CA MET A 258 -12.85 7.59 -8.68
C MET A 258 -14.37 7.71 -8.58
N CYS A 259 -15.00 7.30 -7.47
CA CYS A 259 -16.44 7.30 -7.30
C CYS A 259 -16.94 8.40 -6.34
N GLY A 260 -16.19 9.51 -6.22
CA GLY A 260 -16.66 10.75 -5.60
C GLY A 260 -16.44 10.87 -4.09
N GLY A 261 -15.50 10.12 -3.54
CA GLY A 261 -15.00 10.30 -2.17
C GLY A 261 -13.55 10.77 -2.13
N THR A 262 -12.99 10.81 -0.93
CA THR A 262 -11.60 11.20 -0.67
C THR A 262 -10.93 10.18 0.26
N LEU A 263 -9.61 10.04 0.13
CA LEU A 263 -8.81 9.16 1.01
C LEU A 263 -7.76 10.00 1.73
N GLU A 264 -7.83 10.03 3.05
CA GLU A 264 -7.02 10.91 3.88
C GLU A 264 -6.20 10.11 4.90
N ILE A 265 -4.98 10.56 5.19
CA ILE A 265 -4.24 10.17 6.39
C ILE A 265 -4.35 11.30 7.38
N VAL A 266 -4.71 11.00 8.62
CA VAL A 266 -4.95 12.00 9.66
C VAL A 266 -3.74 12.06 10.60
N PRO A 267 -2.87 13.09 10.51
CA PRO A 267 -1.62 13.19 11.30
C PRO A 267 -1.81 13.22 12.82
N CYS A 268 -3.03 13.46 13.29
CA CYS A 268 -3.33 13.49 14.72
C CYS A 268 -3.84 12.16 15.27
N SER A 269 -4.07 11.18 14.40
CA SER A 269 -4.48 9.83 14.78
C SER A 269 -3.31 8.88 14.58
N HIS A 270 -2.84 8.26 15.66
CA HIS A 270 -1.71 7.33 15.62
C HIS A 270 -2.13 5.96 16.16
N VAL A 271 -1.79 4.92 15.40
CA VAL A 271 -1.98 3.53 15.82
C VAL A 271 -0.72 2.75 15.48
N GLY A 272 -0.14 2.11 16.49
CA GLY A 272 1.05 1.29 16.31
C GLY A 272 0.66 -0.06 15.76
N HIS A 273 1.49 -0.62 14.89
CA HIS A 273 1.27 -1.92 14.27
C HIS A 273 2.55 -2.77 14.34
N ILE A 274 2.40 -4.04 14.70
CA ILE A 274 3.53 -4.99 14.75
C ILE A 274 3.86 -5.47 13.33
N PHE A 275 4.94 -4.95 12.74
CA PHE A 275 5.40 -5.35 11.41
C PHE A 275 6.25 -6.63 11.45
N ARG A 276 5.65 -7.76 11.06
CA ARG A 276 6.36 -9.06 11.06
C ARG A 276 7.33 -9.19 9.90
N LYS A 277 8.47 -9.84 10.15
CA LYS A 277 9.48 -10.17 9.11
C LYS A 277 8.96 -11.13 8.04
N ARG A 278 8.02 -12.02 8.38
CA ARG A 278 7.40 -12.99 7.46
C ARG A 278 5.90 -13.12 7.71
N SER A 279 5.13 -13.35 6.63
CA SER A 279 3.73 -13.73 6.78
C SER A 279 3.66 -15.03 7.59
N PRO A 280 2.88 -15.06 8.68
CA PRO A 280 2.78 -16.22 9.56
C PRO A 280 1.86 -17.31 8.97
N TYR A 281 1.14 -17.03 7.88
CA TYR A 281 0.06 -17.89 7.40
C TYR A 281 0.48 -18.80 6.24
N LYS A 282 -0.06 -20.02 6.26
CA LYS A 282 0.06 -20.98 5.14
C LYS A 282 -0.82 -20.52 3.99
N TRP A 283 -0.22 -20.27 2.83
CA TRP A 283 -0.95 -19.95 1.60
C TRP A 283 -1.53 -21.23 1.00
N ARG A 284 -2.70 -21.13 0.34
CA ARG A 284 -3.24 -22.25 -0.44
C ARG A 284 -2.28 -22.61 -1.57
N SER A 285 -1.91 -23.89 -1.65
CA SER A 285 -1.03 -24.43 -2.69
C SER A 285 -1.67 -24.32 -4.08
N GLY A 286 -0.89 -23.95 -5.09
CA GLY A 286 -1.30 -24.04 -6.50
C GLY A 286 -2.05 -22.84 -7.10
N VAL A 287 -2.33 -21.78 -6.31
CA VAL A 287 -2.98 -20.55 -6.83
C VAL A 287 -2.14 -19.33 -6.47
N ASN A 288 -1.74 -18.55 -7.48
CA ASN A 288 -1.15 -17.23 -7.26
C ASN A 288 -2.28 -16.23 -6.95
N VAL A 289 -2.71 -16.22 -5.69
CA VAL A 289 -3.81 -15.38 -5.17
C VAL A 289 -3.57 -13.89 -5.46
N LEU A 290 -2.34 -13.42 -5.25
CA LEU A 290 -1.96 -12.03 -5.52
C LEU A 290 -2.14 -11.66 -6.99
N LYS A 291 -1.63 -12.49 -7.90
CA LYS A 291 -1.81 -12.29 -9.34
C LYS A 291 -3.30 -12.24 -9.70
N ARG A 292 -4.10 -13.17 -9.18
CA ARG A 292 -5.55 -13.19 -9.42
C ARG A 292 -6.25 -11.91 -8.97
N ASN A 293 -6.03 -11.45 -7.74
CA ASN A 293 -6.67 -10.25 -7.22
C ASN A 293 -6.21 -8.99 -7.97
N SER A 294 -4.90 -8.87 -8.26
CA SER A 294 -4.34 -7.77 -9.05
C SER A 294 -4.93 -7.70 -10.47
N ILE A 295 -5.19 -8.84 -11.11
CA ILE A 295 -5.83 -8.87 -12.44
C ILE A 295 -7.29 -8.43 -12.35
N ARG A 296 -8.05 -8.92 -11.37
CA ARG A 296 -9.45 -8.49 -11.15
C ARG A 296 -9.52 -6.98 -10.94
N LEU A 297 -8.65 -6.44 -10.10
CA LEU A 297 -8.51 -4.99 -9.90
C LEU A 297 -8.16 -4.28 -11.22
N SER A 298 -7.19 -4.79 -11.97
CA SER A 298 -6.74 -4.21 -13.24
C SER A 298 -7.87 -4.11 -14.26
N GLU A 299 -8.62 -5.20 -14.40
CA GLU A 299 -9.74 -5.32 -15.34
C GLU A 299 -10.88 -4.34 -15.04
N VAL A 300 -11.07 -3.97 -13.77
CA VAL A 300 -12.19 -3.11 -13.35
C VAL A 300 -11.78 -1.65 -13.28
N TRP A 301 -10.56 -1.33 -12.83
CA TRP A 301 -10.20 0.02 -12.38
C TRP A 301 -9.10 0.72 -13.17
N LEU A 302 -8.24 0.00 -13.90
CA LEU A 302 -7.05 0.59 -14.54
C LEU A 302 -7.25 1.04 -15.99
N ASP A 303 -8.43 0.80 -16.59
CA ASP A 303 -8.73 1.17 -17.98
C ASP A 303 -7.60 0.74 -18.96
N GLU A 304 -7.19 1.62 -19.88
CA GLU A 304 -6.09 1.36 -20.82
C GLU A 304 -4.71 1.20 -20.15
N TYR A 305 -4.57 1.58 -18.88
CA TYR A 305 -3.33 1.46 -18.12
C TYR A 305 -3.11 0.06 -17.57
N ALA A 306 -4.13 -0.80 -17.58
CA ALA A 306 -4.03 -2.21 -17.21
C ALA A 306 -2.94 -2.94 -18.03
N LYS A 307 -2.67 -2.48 -19.26
CA LYS A 307 -1.61 -3.01 -20.13
C LYS A 307 -0.23 -3.02 -19.47
N TYR A 308 0.08 -2.05 -18.60
CA TYR A 308 1.39 -1.98 -17.93
C TYR A 308 1.56 -3.08 -16.90
N TYR A 309 0.50 -3.44 -16.19
CA TYR A 309 0.52 -4.60 -15.31
C TYR A 309 0.60 -5.90 -16.13
N TYR A 310 -0.18 -6.00 -17.23
CA TYR A 310 -0.18 -7.18 -18.10
C TYR A 310 1.20 -7.47 -18.70
N GLN A 311 1.93 -6.45 -19.14
CA GLN A 311 3.30 -6.61 -19.65
C GLN A 311 4.23 -7.27 -18.61
N ARG A 312 4.07 -6.95 -17.33
CA ARG A 312 4.93 -7.49 -16.26
C ARG A 312 4.65 -8.93 -15.92
N ILE A 313 3.41 -9.39 -16.12
CA ILE A 313 3.03 -10.79 -15.94
C ILE A 313 3.14 -11.62 -17.23
N GLY A 314 3.81 -11.10 -18.26
CA GLY A 314 3.97 -11.77 -19.56
C GLY A 314 2.66 -11.92 -20.34
N HIS A 315 1.69 -11.01 -20.11
CA HIS A 315 0.33 -11.04 -20.66
C HIS A 315 -0.51 -12.28 -20.31
N ASP A 316 0.02 -13.21 -19.52
CA ASP A 316 -0.75 -14.34 -19.02
C ASP A 316 -1.66 -13.88 -17.88
N LYS A 317 -2.96 -13.72 -18.18
CA LYS A 317 -3.96 -13.35 -17.18
C LYS A 317 -4.45 -14.55 -16.34
N GLY A 318 -4.22 -15.79 -16.78
CA GLY A 318 -4.80 -16.97 -16.15
C GLY A 318 -6.32 -16.86 -15.91
N LYS A 319 -6.83 -17.62 -14.94
CA LYS A 319 -8.25 -17.57 -14.51
C LYS A 319 -8.42 -16.63 -13.33
N TYR A 320 -9.01 -15.46 -13.57
CA TYR A 320 -9.27 -14.45 -12.53
C TYR A 320 -10.76 -14.32 -12.13
N GLY A 321 -11.65 -15.07 -12.79
CA GLY A 321 -13.09 -15.10 -12.51
C GLY A 321 -13.85 -13.93 -13.14
N ASP A 322 -15.17 -13.93 -12.98
CA ASP A 322 -16.04 -12.88 -13.52
C ASP A 322 -15.92 -11.57 -12.71
N VAL A 323 -15.90 -10.45 -13.43
CA VAL A 323 -15.83 -9.08 -12.89
C VAL A 323 -16.97 -8.20 -13.42
N SER A 324 -17.95 -8.78 -14.11
CA SER A 324 -19.04 -8.06 -14.78
C SER A 324 -19.86 -7.21 -13.80
N GLU A 325 -20.20 -7.75 -12.62
CA GLU A 325 -20.90 -6.98 -11.58
C GLU A 325 -20.09 -5.78 -11.08
N ARG A 326 -18.76 -5.92 -10.97
CA ARG A 326 -17.87 -4.85 -10.52
C ARG A 326 -17.75 -3.75 -11.57
N LYS A 327 -17.69 -4.11 -12.86
CA LYS A 327 -17.77 -3.16 -13.98
C LYS A 327 -19.13 -2.44 -14.04
N ALA A 328 -20.22 -3.17 -13.83
CA ALA A 328 -21.56 -2.61 -13.80
C ALA A 328 -21.75 -1.62 -12.64
N LEU A 329 -21.23 -1.94 -11.45
CA LEU A 329 -21.22 -1.04 -10.30
C LEU A 329 -20.44 0.25 -10.60
N ARG A 330 -19.23 0.14 -11.16
CA ARG A 330 -18.42 1.31 -11.55
C ARG A 330 -19.18 2.22 -12.52
N LYS A 331 -19.90 1.64 -13.49
CA LYS A 331 -20.77 2.40 -14.42
C LYS A 331 -21.95 3.05 -13.71
N LYS A 332 -22.64 2.31 -12.84
CA LYS A 332 -23.81 2.78 -12.07
C LYS A 332 -23.47 3.99 -11.18
N LEU A 333 -22.30 3.97 -10.56
CA LEU A 333 -21.83 5.06 -9.70
C LEU A 333 -21.29 6.27 -10.49
N GLY A 334 -21.18 6.19 -11.82
CA GLY A 334 -20.63 7.29 -12.63
C GLY A 334 -19.16 7.60 -12.32
N CYS A 335 -18.38 6.58 -11.94
CA CYS A 335 -17.00 6.78 -11.51
C CYS A 335 -16.12 7.34 -12.64
N LYS A 336 -15.14 8.16 -12.27
CA LYS A 336 -14.14 8.75 -13.16
C LYS A 336 -13.23 7.68 -13.79
N SER A 337 -12.50 8.08 -14.83
CA SER A 337 -11.49 7.22 -15.47
C SER A 337 -10.23 7.12 -14.63
N PHE A 338 -9.43 6.09 -14.88
CA PHE A 338 -8.12 5.94 -14.25
C PHE A 338 -7.16 7.05 -14.69
N LYS A 339 -7.30 7.55 -15.93
CA LYS A 339 -6.60 8.75 -16.37
C LYS A 339 -6.89 9.94 -15.45
N TRP A 340 -8.17 10.19 -15.12
CA TRP A 340 -8.53 11.26 -14.20
C TRP A 340 -7.88 11.06 -12.83
N TYR A 341 -7.83 9.82 -12.33
CA TYR A 341 -7.15 9.49 -11.08
C TYR A 341 -5.66 9.84 -11.14
N LEU A 342 -4.96 9.46 -12.20
CA LEU A 342 -3.54 9.81 -12.39
C LEU A 342 -3.35 11.33 -12.50
N ASP A 343 -4.19 12.04 -13.25
CA ASP A 343 -4.02 13.48 -13.45
C ASP A 343 -4.31 14.30 -12.17
N ASN A 344 -5.25 13.86 -11.32
CA ASN A 344 -5.81 14.69 -10.23
C ASN A 344 -5.43 14.20 -8.84
N VAL A 345 -5.32 12.88 -8.67
CA VAL A 345 -5.04 12.25 -7.37
C VAL A 345 -3.56 11.92 -7.27
N TYR A 346 -2.99 11.30 -8.31
CA TYR A 346 -1.62 10.81 -8.28
C TYR A 346 -0.73 11.22 -9.48
N PRO A 347 -0.57 12.53 -9.74
CA PRO A 347 0.22 13.02 -10.87
C PRO A 347 1.73 12.75 -10.73
N GLU A 348 2.20 12.46 -9.52
CA GLU A 348 3.59 12.11 -9.25
C GLU A 348 3.93 10.67 -9.67
N LEU A 349 2.92 9.82 -9.92
CA LEU A 349 3.13 8.46 -10.40
C LEU A 349 3.57 8.49 -11.86
N PHE A 350 4.82 8.09 -12.09
CA PHE A 350 5.32 7.98 -13.45
C PHE A 350 4.59 6.89 -14.26
N ILE A 351 4.23 7.20 -15.50
CA ILE A 351 3.52 6.31 -16.42
C ILE A 351 4.49 5.72 -17.47
N PRO A 352 4.63 4.39 -17.60
CA PRO A 352 5.56 3.73 -18.52
C PRO A 352 5.48 4.19 -19.98
N GLY A 353 4.29 4.56 -20.46
CA GLY A 353 4.11 5.06 -21.83
C GLY A 353 4.77 6.41 -22.12
N GLU A 354 5.15 7.17 -21.09
CA GLU A 354 5.88 8.44 -21.24
C GLU A 354 7.40 8.22 -21.35
N ALA A 355 7.86 6.97 -21.25
CA ALA A 355 9.27 6.64 -21.42
C ALA A 355 9.71 6.87 -22.87
N VAL A 356 10.88 7.48 -23.04
CA VAL A 356 11.52 7.66 -24.36
C VAL A 356 11.71 6.32 -25.08
N ALA A 357 11.93 5.23 -24.33
CA ALA A 357 11.89 3.86 -24.83
C ALA A 357 11.71 2.86 -23.68
N SER A 358 11.10 1.71 -23.97
CA SER A 358 10.99 0.56 -23.07
C SER A 358 11.12 -0.74 -23.86
N GLY A 359 11.86 -1.72 -23.34
CA GLY A 359 12.00 -3.03 -23.97
C GLY A 359 13.27 -3.76 -23.56
N GLU A 360 13.52 -4.87 -24.25
CA GLU A 360 14.77 -5.60 -24.16
C GLU A 360 15.92 -4.85 -24.84
N VAL A 361 17.13 -4.97 -24.29
CA VAL A 361 18.35 -4.44 -24.90
C VAL A 361 19.08 -5.60 -25.54
N ARG A 362 18.93 -5.77 -26.87
CA ARG A 362 19.55 -6.85 -27.65
C ARG A 362 21.00 -6.51 -27.99
N ASN A 363 21.88 -7.50 -27.87
CA ASN A 363 23.24 -7.42 -28.39
C ASN A 363 23.26 -7.83 -29.88
N LEU A 364 23.46 -6.85 -30.77
CA LEU A 364 23.54 -7.11 -32.21
C LEU A 364 24.85 -7.77 -32.65
N GLY A 365 25.94 -7.64 -31.87
CA GLY A 365 27.23 -8.29 -32.13
C GLY A 365 27.17 -9.81 -32.02
N GLU A 366 26.19 -10.34 -31.26
CA GLU A 366 25.91 -11.76 -31.09
C GLU A 366 24.64 -12.18 -31.85
N GLY A 367 24.46 -11.63 -33.05
CA GLY A 367 23.34 -11.96 -33.94
C GLY A 367 21.95 -11.58 -33.41
N GLY A 368 21.86 -10.75 -32.36
CA GLY A 368 20.58 -10.31 -31.77
C GLY A 368 19.87 -11.36 -30.92
N ASN A 369 20.53 -12.48 -30.59
CA ASN A 369 19.96 -13.60 -29.84
C ASN A 369 20.16 -13.49 -28.31
N THR A 370 21.06 -12.61 -27.88
CA THR A 370 21.32 -12.35 -26.47
C THR A 370 20.84 -10.96 -26.07
N CYS A 371 20.31 -10.87 -24.85
CA CYS A 371 19.72 -9.67 -24.28
C CYS A 371 20.43 -9.35 -22.97
N LEU A 372 20.51 -8.06 -22.66
CA LEU A 372 20.90 -7.61 -21.33
C LEU A 372 19.88 -8.13 -20.31
N ASP A 373 20.39 -8.82 -19.30
CA ASP A 373 19.62 -9.54 -18.30
C ASP A 373 20.23 -9.32 -16.92
N SER A 374 19.38 -9.04 -15.93
CA SER A 374 19.80 -8.99 -14.54
C SER A 374 19.51 -10.29 -13.80
N PRO A 375 20.47 -10.83 -13.03
CA PRO A 375 20.20 -11.92 -12.11
C PRO A 375 19.13 -11.53 -11.08
N ALA A 376 17.95 -12.17 -11.14
CA ALA A 376 16.80 -11.83 -10.29
C ALA A 376 16.68 -12.67 -9.01
N ARG A 377 17.56 -13.66 -8.82
CA ARG A 377 17.55 -14.48 -7.59
C ARG A 377 18.09 -13.66 -6.43
N LYS A 378 17.51 -13.85 -5.23
CA LYS A 378 17.89 -13.10 -4.02
C LYS A 378 19.39 -13.19 -3.67
N ALA A 379 20.02 -14.33 -3.96
CA ALA A 379 21.47 -14.54 -3.76
C ALA A 379 22.34 -13.83 -4.81
N ASP A 380 21.75 -13.40 -5.92
CA ASP A 380 22.43 -12.87 -7.09
C ASP A 380 22.20 -11.36 -7.28
N LEU A 381 21.48 -10.67 -6.37
CA LEU A 381 21.20 -9.22 -6.47
C LEU A 381 22.45 -8.33 -6.44
N HIS A 382 23.60 -8.87 -6.06
CA HIS A 382 24.91 -8.20 -6.09
C HIS A 382 25.74 -8.54 -7.34
N LYS A 383 25.24 -9.45 -8.18
CA LYS A 383 25.94 -9.85 -9.40
C LYS A 383 25.72 -8.81 -10.49
N PRO A 384 26.71 -8.63 -11.38
CA PRO A 384 26.59 -7.72 -12.51
C PRO A 384 25.46 -8.13 -13.45
N ALA A 385 24.92 -7.15 -14.18
CA ALA A 385 24.06 -7.43 -15.32
C ALA A 385 24.90 -8.10 -16.41
N GLY A 386 24.32 -9.08 -17.11
CA GLY A 386 25.03 -9.88 -18.11
C GLY A 386 24.21 -10.10 -19.37
N LEU A 387 24.76 -10.87 -20.30
CA LEU A 387 24.05 -11.33 -21.48
C LEU A 387 23.38 -12.68 -21.19
N TYR A 388 22.10 -12.80 -21.53
CA TYR A 388 21.35 -14.06 -21.44
C TYR A 388 20.52 -14.25 -22.73
N PRO A 389 20.16 -15.49 -23.11
CA PRO A 389 19.24 -15.70 -24.24
C PRO A 389 17.97 -14.85 -24.11
N CYS A 390 17.65 -14.09 -25.16
CA CYS A 390 16.45 -13.26 -25.18
C CYS A 390 15.20 -14.14 -25.05
N HIS A 391 14.43 -14.00 -23.97
CA HIS A 391 13.29 -14.88 -23.71
C HIS A 391 11.93 -14.23 -23.93
N ARG A 392 11.85 -12.91 -24.14
CA ARG A 392 10.58 -12.15 -24.36
C ARG A 392 9.53 -12.27 -23.25
N GLN A 393 9.85 -12.94 -22.13
CA GLN A 393 9.00 -13.08 -20.95
C GLN A 393 8.95 -11.82 -20.06
N GLY A 394 9.69 -10.77 -20.41
CA GLY A 394 9.76 -9.54 -19.64
C GLY A 394 10.69 -9.64 -18.42
N GLY A 395 10.26 -9.10 -17.28
CA GLY A 395 10.99 -9.22 -16.01
C GLY A 395 12.38 -8.59 -16.02
N ASN A 396 13.40 -9.39 -15.76
CA ASN A 396 14.81 -9.01 -15.67
C ASN A 396 15.48 -8.59 -16.99
N GLN A 397 14.81 -8.82 -18.14
CA GLN A 397 15.29 -8.37 -19.45
C GLN A 397 14.67 -7.06 -19.92
N ILE A 398 13.75 -6.46 -19.14
CA ILE A 398 13.15 -5.17 -19.49
C ILE A 398 13.92 -4.04 -18.83
N ARG A 399 14.52 -3.16 -19.63
CA ARG A 399 15.05 -1.89 -19.15
C ARG A 399 13.96 -0.82 -19.19
N HIS A 400 13.78 -0.14 -18.06
CA HIS A 400 12.87 0.99 -17.95
C HIS A 400 13.58 2.21 -17.35
N LEU A 401 13.37 3.40 -17.93
CA LEU A 401 13.87 4.69 -17.42
C LEU A 401 13.42 5.06 -15.99
N VAL A 402 12.47 4.34 -15.39
CA VAL A 402 11.93 4.60 -14.04
C VAL A 402 12.01 3.40 -13.13
N SER A 403 12.79 2.40 -13.53
CA SER A 403 13.24 1.43 -12.56
C SER A 403 13.87 2.20 -11.39
N SER A 404 13.55 1.81 -10.15
CA SER A 404 14.27 2.33 -8.97
C SER A 404 15.71 1.81 -8.92
N ILE A 405 16.04 0.89 -9.83
CA ILE A 405 17.33 0.27 -10.03
C ILE A 405 17.85 0.62 -11.43
N CYS A 406 18.93 1.38 -11.50
CA CYS A 406 19.61 1.85 -12.69
C CYS A 406 20.81 0.95 -13.02
N ILE A 407 21.12 0.88 -14.30
CA ILE A 407 22.40 0.38 -14.79
C ILE A 407 23.45 1.42 -14.41
N ASP A 408 24.42 0.98 -13.63
CA ASP A 408 25.43 1.84 -13.03
C ASP A 408 26.82 1.24 -13.26
N SER A 409 27.76 2.10 -13.62
CA SER A 409 29.17 1.76 -13.79
C SER A 409 29.98 2.40 -12.66
N PRO A 410 30.90 1.68 -12.01
CA PRO A 410 31.70 2.28 -10.95
C PRO A 410 32.60 3.41 -11.49
N GLY A 411 32.58 4.55 -10.81
CA GLY A 411 33.12 5.82 -11.33
C GLY A 411 34.53 6.18 -10.88
N LYS A 412 35.23 5.33 -10.12
CA LYS A 412 36.64 5.58 -9.74
C LYS A 412 37.58 5.01 -10.80
N PRO A 413 38.73 5.66 -11.09
CA PRO A 413 39.71 5.16 -12.06
C PRO A 413 40.16 3.72 -11.79
N GLU A 414 40.25 3.36 -10.50
CA GLU A 414 40.63 2.04 -9.99
C GLU A 414 39.59 0.94 -10.34
N ASP A 415 38.32 1.34 -10.51
CA ASP A 415 37.19 0.45 -10.66
C ASP A 415 36.68 0.36 -12.12
N LEU A 416 37.35 1.01 -13.08
CA LEU A 416 36.93 1.06 -14.49
C LEU A 416 36.89 -0.32 -15.19
N HIS A 417 37.52 -1.34 -14.59
CA HIS A 417 37.50 -2.72 -15.09
C HIS A 417 36.36 -3.56 -14.49
N GLN A 418 35.56 -3.01 -13.59
CA GLN A 418 34.46 -3.73 -12.96
C GLN A 418 33.23 -3.76 -13.87
N PRO A 419 32.49 -4.88 -13.90
CA PRO A 419 31.32 -5.04 -14.74
C PRO A 419 30.17 -4.14 -14.31
N VAL A 420 29.31 -3.80 -15.27
CA VAL A 420 28.15 -2.93 -15.05
C VAL A 420 27.12 -3.62 -14.16
N GLY A 421 26.68 -2.93 -13.12
CA GLY A 421 25.79 -3.46 -12.09
C GLY A 421 24.41 -2.81 -12.09
N LEU A 422 23.53 -3.36 -11.27
CA LEU A 422 22.23 -2.78 -10.95
C LEU A 422 22.29 -2.09 -9.58
N TYR A 423 22.11 -0.77 -9.56
CA TYR A 423 22.18 0.05 -8.34
C TYR A 423 20.95 0.93 -8.18
N PRO A 424 20.58 1.35 -6.96
CA PRO A 424 19.54 2.34 -6.76
C PRO A 424 19.81 3.60 -7.61
N CYS A 425 18.82 4.03 -8.38
CA CYS A 425 18.94 5.23 -9.20
C CYS A 425 19.16 6.47 -8.30
N HIS A 426 20.33 7.09 -8.36
CA HIS A 426 20.68 8.25 -7.54
C HIS A 426 20.49 9.58 -8.27
N ARG A 427 20.25 9.57 -9.60
CA ARG A 427 19.93 10.76 -10.43
C ARG A 427 20.96 11.91 -10.36
N GLN A 428 22.16 11.65 -9.85
CA GLN A 428 23.25 12.64 -9.76
C GLN A 428 23.96 12.88 -11.11
N GLY A 429 23.47 12.27 -12.19
CA GLY A 429 24.18 12.24 -13.47
C GLY A 429 25.36 11.28 -13.45
N GLY A 430 26.30 11.47 -14.39
CA GLY A 430 27.54 10.69 -14.46
C GLY A 430 27.34 9.24 -14.91
N ASN A 431 27.74 8.30 -14.07
CA ASN A 431 27.78 6.87 -14.33
C ASN A 431 26.41 6.16 -14.48
N GLN A 432 25.31 6.84 -14.17
CA GLN A 432 23.95 6.38 -14.47
C GLN A 432 23.34 7.01 -15.73
N VAL A 433 24.08 7.89 -16.42
CA VAL A 433 23.63 8.54 -17.66
C VAL A 433 24.10 7.72 -18.85
N HIS A 434 23.15 7.26 -19.66
CA HIS A 434 23.41 6.50 -20.87
C HIS A 434 22.86 7.28 -22.06
N ASP A 435 23.74 7.96 -22.79
CA ASP A 435 23.37 8.67 -24.02
C ASP A 435 23.29 7.67 -25.18
N ARG A 436 22.11 7.55 -25.81
CA ARG A 436 21.94 6.70 -27.01
C ARG A 436 22.61 7.28 -28.25
N THR A 437 23.06 8.53 -28.20
CA THR A 437 23.59 9.27 -29.35
C THR A 437 25.10 9.15 -29.55
N ARG A 438 25.82 8.42 -28.70
CA ARG A 438 27.27 8.19 -28.82
C ARG A 438 27.63 6.71 -28.82
N TYR A 439 27.17 5.99 -29.85
CA TYR A 439 27.91 4.82 -30.33
C TYR A 439 28.66 5.28 -31.57
N VAL A 440 29.89 5.74 -31.36
CA VAL A 440 30.85 5.98 -32.43
C VAL A 440 31.17 4.62 -33.02
N ASN A 441 31.01 4.48 -34.35
CA ASN A 441 31.60 3.39 -35.10
C ASN A 441 33.04 3.21 -34.65
N ILE A 442 33.35 2.05 -34.07
CA ILE A 442 34.69 1.49 -34.07
C ILE A 442 34.59 0.18 -34.84
#